data_AF-A0A450WXX5-F1
#
_entry.id   AF-A0A450WXX5-F1
#
_cell.length_a   1.000
_cell.length_b   1.000
_cell.length_c   1.000
_cell.angle_alpha   90.00
_cell.angle_beta   90.00
_cell.angle_gamma   90.00
#
_symmetry.space_group_name_H-M   'P 1'
#
loop_
_entity.id
_entity.type
_entity.pdbx_description
1 polymer ?
#
loop_
_entity_poly.entity_id
_entity_poly.type
_entity_poly.pdbx_seq_one_letter_code
_entity_poly.pdbx_strand_id
1 'polypeptide(L)' 'MDGKRHAEGEVRGREKGEQKKAVEMAKSLLGDGMTIEAVSKHSGLSEKDVRELSLP' A
#
# COMPACT_ATOMS: atom_id res chain seq x y z
N MET A 1 1.00 15.51 32.41
CA MET A 1 1.87 15.54 31.21
C MET A 1 1.38 14.41 30.31
N ASP A 2 0.29 14.63 29.55
CA ASP A 2 -0.47 13.52 28.95
C ASP A 2 -0.87 13.83 27.50
N GLY A 3 0.01 14.50 26.76
CA GLY A 3 -0.25 14.90 25.37
C GLY A 3 0.41 14.01 24.29
N LYS A 4 1.32 13.10 24.65
CA LYS A 4 2.17 12.41 23.66
C LYS A 4 1.68 11.05 23.17
N ARG A 5 0.90 10.28 23.96
CA ARG A 5 0.55 8.90 23.60
C ARG A 5 -0.50 8.75 22.50
N HIS A 6 -1.33 9.78 22.27
CA HIS A 6 -2.41 9.71 21.29
C HIS A 6 -1.93 9.95 19.85
N ALA A 7 -0.96 10.84 19.66
CA ALA A 7 -0.44 11.18 18.33
C ALA A 7 0.27 9.99 17.66
N GLU A 8 1.05 9.21 18.42
CA GLU A 8 1.79 8.07 17.88
C GLU A 8 0.88 6.91 17.45
N GLY A 9 -0.26 6.73 18.14
CA GLY A 9 -1.25 5.70 17.78
C GLY A 9 -1.99 6.01 16.48
N GLU A 10 -2.35 7.28 16.27
CA GLU A 10 -3.06 7.72 15.07
C GLU A 10 -2.16 7.67 13.83
N VAL A 11 -0.91 8.17 13.94
CA VAL A 11 0.07 8.16 12.84
C VAL A 11 0.36 6.72 12.41
N ARG A 12 0.63 5.82 13.36
CA ARG A 12 0.93 4.41 13.06
C ARG A 12 -0.28 3.66 12.50
N GLY A 13 -1.49 4.02 12.91
CA GLY A 13 -2.74 3.46 12.37
C GLY A 13 -2.98 3.90 10.93
N ARG A 14 -2.74 5.18 10.64
CA ARG A 14 -2.87 5.76 9.30
C ARG A 14 -1.85 5.16 8.33
N GLU A 15 -0.56 5.09 8.70
CA GLU A 15 0.48 4.50 7.84
C GLU A 15 0.20 3.03 7.49
N LYS A 16 -0.26 2.24 8.48
CA LYS A 16 -0.67 0.84 8.23
C LYS A 16 -1.88 0.74 7.32
N GLY A 17 -2.85 1.66 7.48
CA GLY A 17 -4.04 1.72 6.63
C GLY A 17 -3.72 2.09 5.19
N GLU A 18 -2.82 3.06 4.98
CA GLU A 18 -2.38 3.51 3.66
C GLU A 18 -1.56 2.43 2.93
N GLN A 19 -0.63 1.77 3.62
CA GLN A 19 0.09 0.61 3.04
C GLN A 19 -0.87 -0.51 2.64
N LYS A 20 -1.82 -0.86 3.53
CA LYS A 20 -2.79 -1.93 3.23
C LYS A 20 -3.65 -1.59 2.02
N LYS A 21 -4.11 -0.33 1.90
CA LYS A 21 -4.88 0.13 0.74
C LYS A 21 -4.06 0.05 -0.55
N ALA A 22 -2.81 0.48 -0.54
CA ALA A 22 -1.95 0.43 -1.72
C ALA A 22 -1.74 -1.02 -2.21
N VAL A 23 -1.51 -1.96 -1.28
CA VAL A 23 -1.35 -3.39 -1.59
C VAL A 23 -2.63 -4.01 -2.15
N GLU A 24 -3.78 -3.74 -1.54
CA GLU A 24 -5.06 -4.28 -2.03
C GLU A 24 -5.39 -3.73 -3.42
N MET A 25 -5.17 -2.43 -3.65
CA MET A 25 -5.35 -1.83 -4.98
C MET A 25 -4.43 -2.48 -6.01
N ALA A 26 -3.15 -2.67 -5.68
CA ALA A 26 -2.19 -3.28 -6.58
C ALA A 26 -2.59 -4.72 -6.96
N LYS A 27 -3.05 -5.52 -5.99
CA LYS A 27 -3.56 -6.88 -6.23
C LYS A 27 -4.79 -6.89 -7.13
N SER A 28 -5.75 -5.99 -6.89
CA SER A 28 -6.94 -5.87 -7.75
C SER A 28 -6.55 -5.54 -9.19
N LEU A 29 -5.69 -4.55 -9.39
CA LEU A 29 -5.26 -4.13 -10.73
C LEU A 29 -4.45 -5.22 -11.46
N LEU A 30 -3.60 -5.98 -10.72
CA LEU A 30 -2.92 -7.16 -11.27
C LEU A 30 -3.92 -8.26 -11.65
N GLY A 31 -4.94 -8.49 -10.82
CA GLY A 31 -6.04 -9.42 -11.10
C GLY A 31 -6.86 -9.03 -12.33
N ASP A 32 -7.01 -7.73 -12.60
CA ASP A 32 -7.63 -7.18 -13.81
C ASP A 32 -6.72 -7.29 -15.06
N GLY A 33 -5.52 -7.85 -14.92
CA GLY A 33 -4.56 -8.04 -16.01
C GLY A 33 -3.75 -6.80 -16.38
N MET A 34 -3.71 -5.77 -15.51
CA MET A 34 -2.86 -4.61 -15.75
C MET A 34 -1.37 -4.95 -15.63
N THR A 35 -0.56 -4.23 -16.40
CA THR A 35 0.91 -4.33 -16.33
C THR A 35 1.46 -3.77 -15.02
N ILE A 36 2.60 -4.28 -14.56
CA ILE A 36 3.31 -3.83 -13.36
C ILE A 36 3.53 -2.30 -13.36
N GLU A 37 3.90 -1.70 -14.49
CA GLU A 37 4.12 -0.25 -14.62
C GLU A 37 2.83 0.55 -14.31
N ALA A 38 1.71 0.17 -14.93
CA ALA A 38 0.42 0.80 -14.69
C ALA A 38 -0.02 0.63 -13.23
N VAL A 39 0.14 -0.57 -12.68
CA VAL A 39 -0.20 -0.87 -11.28
C VAL A 39 0.64 -0.03 -10.32
N SER A 40 1.95 0.08 -10.55
CA SER A 40 2.87 0.95 -9.79
C SER A 40 2.38 2.40 -9.78
N LYS A 41 2.05 2.93 -10.97
CA LYS A 41 1.56 4.30 -11.13
C LYS A 41 0.22 4.55 -10.41
N HIS A 42 -0.69 3.58 -10.39
CA HIS A 42 -2.01 3.71 -9.78
C HIS A 42 -2.04 3.43 -8.27
N SER A 43 -1.26 2.46 -7.80
CA SER A 43 -1.20 2.07 -6.39
C SER A 43 -0.25 2.94 -5.55
N GLY A 44 0.71 3.61 -6.21
CA GLY A 44 1.79 4.34 -5.54
C GLY A 44 2.87 3.42 -4.95
N LEU A 45 2.83 2.13 -5.26
CA LEU A 45 3.88 1.17 -4.92
C LEU A 45 4.99 1.21 -5.97
N SER A 46 6.20 0.80 -5.57
CA SER A 46 7.29 0.64 -6.54
C SER A 46 7.01 -0.56 -7.45
N GLU A 47 7.52 -0.55 -8.67
CA GLU A 47 7.41 -1.70 -9.58
C GLU A 47 7.97 -2.99 -8.96
N LYS A 48 9.02 -2.87 -8.14
CA LYS A 48 9.58 -3.99 -7.37
C LYS A 48 8.55 -4.58 -6.41
N ASP A 49 7.88 -3.75 -5.61
CA ASP A 49 6.88 -4.18 -4.63
C ASP A 49 5.68 -4.83 -5.34
N VAL A 50 5.22 -4.21 -6.43
CA VAL A 50 4.15 -4.76 -7.27
C VAL A 50 4.55 -6.12 -7.86
N ARG A 51 5.80 -6.27 -8.30
CA ARG A 51 6.31 -7.54 -8.81
C ARG A 51 6.33 -8.62 -7.73
N GLU A 52 6.70 -8.28 -6.50
CA GLU A 52 6.61 -9.19 -5.35
C GLU A 52 5.16 -9.60 -5.05
N LEU A 53 4.19 -8.71 -5.24
CA LEU A 53 2.76 -9.02 -5.09
C LEU A 53 2.20 -9.91 -6.21
N SER A 54 2.85 -9.96 -7.37
CA SER A 54 2.47 -10.79 -8.51
C SER A 54 3.08 -12.20 -8.46
N LEU A 55 3.99 -12.47 -7.53
CA LEU A 55 4.55 -13.80 -7.34
C LEU A 55 3.57 -14.68 -6.53
N PRO A 56 3.37 -15.95 -6.91
CA PRO A 56 2.50 -16.88 -6.20
C PRO A 56 3.02 -17.24 -4.80
#